data_AF-F8FN36-F1
#
_entry.id   AF-F8FN36-F1
#
_cell.length_a   1.000
_cell.length_b   1.000
_cell.length_c   1.000
_cell.angle_alpha   90.00
_cell.angle_beta   90.00
_cell.angle_gamma   90.00
#
_symmetry.space_group_name_H-M   'P 1'
#
loop_
_entity.id
_entity.type
_entity.pdbx_description
1 polymer ?
#
loop_
_entity_poly.entity_id
_entity_poly.type
_entity_poly.pdbx_seq_one_letter_code
_entity_poly.pdbx_strand_id
1 'polypeptide(L)'
;MMADSKFVPGMSAEDLAAVIQNELASQWKQVLEENRAELESVFPELEDSTYGLYLDRLLPPIFGALEQAGYSGLGEVKDTDFIIGGCLNFSSSLEQWGPEHHRSRVFWIPVREEGRSEPVGTLLLDFFHSHAGFEVPEGPRITAIPAANRREIVAAVREWKEGA
;
A
#
# COMPACT_ATOMS: atom_id res chain seq x y z
N MET A 1 -5.35 6.19 -26.51
CA MET A 1 -6.29 6.95 -25.66
C MET A 1 -5.68 6.93 -24.28
N MET A 2 -5.30 8.09 -23.73
CA MET A 2 -4.94 8.14 -22.31
C MET A 2 -6.22 7.86 -21.54
N ALA A 3 -6.21 6.88 -20.64
CA ALA A 3 -7.32 6.71 -19.72
C ALA A 3 -7.46 8.01 -18.92
N ASP A 4 -8.68 8.51 -18.72
CA ASP A 4 -8.91 9.61 -17.80
C ASP A 4 -8.41 9.16 -16.42
N SER A 5 -7.30 9.73 -15.97
CA SER A 5 -6.77 9.43 -14.63
C SER A 5 -7.78 9.92 -13.61
N LYS A 6 -8.14 9.05 -12.66
CA LYS A 6 -9.01 9.41 -11.54
C LYS A 6 -8.29 10.35 -10.55
N PHE A 7 -6.97 10.45 -10.68
CA PHE A 7 -6.12 11.37 -9.94
C PHE A 7 -5.97 12.68 -10.73
N VAL A 8 -6.19 13.79 -10.06
CA VAL A 8 -6.02 15.14 -10.61
C VAL A 8 -5.07 15.94 -9.72
N PRO A 9 -4.26 16.85 -10.28
CA PRO A 9 -3.41 17.73 -9.47
C PRO A 9 -4.21 18.53 -8.42
N GLY A 10 -3.58 18.81 -7.28
CA GLY A 10 -4.13 19.56 -6.17
C GLY A 10 -5.02 18.77 -5.18
N MET A 11 -5.18 17.45 -5.36
CA MET A 11 -5.90 16.60 -4.41
C MET A 11 -5.22 16.58 -3.02
N SER A 12 -6.05 16.50 -1.98
CA SER A 12 -5.58 16.24 -0.61
C SER A 12 -5.12 14.78 -0.45
N ALA A 13 -4.38 14.48 0.62
CA ALA A 13 -3.98 13.10 0.89
C ALA A 13 -5.21 12.20 1.13
N GLU A 14 -6.26 12.74 1.74
CA GLU A 14 -7.55 12.09 1.98
C GLU A 14 -8.28 11.79 0.65
N ASP A 15 -8.31 12.74 -0.29
CA ASP A 15 -8.90 12.50 -1.61
C ASP A 15 -8.13 11.42 -2.38
N LEU A 16 -6.80 11.45 -2.31
CA LEU A 16 -5.95 10.42 -2.91
C LEU A 16 -6.23 9.04 -2.29
N ALA A 17 -6.30 8.96 -0.95
CA ALA A 17 -6.63 7.72 -0.24
C ALA A 17 -8.02 7.21 -0.64
N ALA A 18 -9.02 8.08 -0.79
CA ALA A 18 -10.37 7.69 -1.21
C ALA A 18 -10.40 7.10 -2.63
N VAL A 19 -9.67 7.71 -3.58
CA VAL A 19 -9.56 7.16 -4.95
C VAL A 19 -8.82 5.81 -4.92
N ILE A 20 -7.70 5.71 -4.21
CA ILE A 20 -6.95 4.46 -4.10
C ILE A 20 -7.79 3.37 -3.42
N GLN A 21 -8.55 3.69 -2.38
CA GLN A 21 -9.44 2.75 -1.69
C GLN A 21 -10.48 2.18 -2.64
N ASN A 22 -11.05 3.00 -3.53
CA ASN A 22 -12.01 2.57 -4.53
C ASN A 22 -11.36 1.64 -5.56
N GLU A 23 -10.16 1.97 -6.05
CA GLU A 23 -9.43 1.09 -6.97
C GLU A 23 -9.13 -0.26 -6.31
N LEU A 24 -8.55 -0.25 -5.10
CA LEU A 24 -8.27 -1.45 -4.32
C LEU A 24 -9.52 -2.30 -4.14
N ALA A 25 -10.62 -1.70 -3.64
CA ALA A 25 -11.88 -2.40 -3.39
C ALA A 25 -12.46 -3.05 -4.66
N SER A 26 -12.26 -2.42 -5.82
CA SER A 26 -12.78 -2.93 -7.10
C SER A 26 -12.00 -4.10 -7.68
N GLN A 27 -10.70 -4.23 -7.39
CA GLN A 27 -9.83 -5.17 -8.12
C GLN A 27 -9.04 -6.15 -7.26
N TRP A 28 -8.85 -5.91 -5.96
CA TRP A 28 -7.98 -6.75 -5.11
C TRP A 28 -8.33 -8.24 -5.22
N LYS A 29 -9.61 -8.56 -5.11
CA LYS A 29 -10.08 -9.94 -5.13
C LYS A 29 -9.90 -10.58 -6.50
N GLN A 30 -10.17 -9.83 -7.57
CA GLN A 30 -9.97 -10.33 -8.93
C GLN A 30 -8.49 -10.65 -9.18
N VAL A 31 -7.59 -9.71 -8.85
CA VAL A 31 -6.13 -9.91 -9.01
C VAL A 31 -5.67 -11.11 -8.19
N LEU A 32 -6.19 -11.29 -6.97
CA LEU A 32 -5.86 -12.44 -6.13
C LEU A 32 -6.29 -13.75 -6.80
N GLU A 33 -7.55 -13.85 -7.23
CA GLU A 33 -8.08 -15.09 -7.83
C GLU A 33 -7.41 -15.44 -9.16
N GLU A 34 -7.11 -14.44 -10.00
CA GLU A 34 -6.43 -14.65 -11.29
C GLU A 34 -5.01 -15.20 -11.13
N ASN A 35 -4.36 -14.90 -10.00
CA ASN A 35 -2.97 -15.30 -9.73
C ASN A 35 -2.86 -16.37 -8.64
N ARG A 36 -3.99 -16.83 -8.08
CA ARG A 36 -4.06 -17.71 -6.91
C ARG A 36 -3.23 -18.98 -7.10
N ALA A 37 -3.43 -19.69 -8.21
CA ALA A 37 -2.77 -20.96 -8.46
C ALA A 37 -1.24 -20.83 -8.48
N GLU A 38 -0.72 -19.74 -9.07
CA GLU A 38 0.71 -19.47 -9.11
C GLU A 38 1.23 -19.12 -7.71
N LEU A 39 0.55 -18.20 -7.01
CA LEU A 39 0.92 -17.75 -5.66
C LEU A 39 0.92 -18.91 -4.65
N GLU A 40 -0.10 -19.76 -4.67
CA GLU A 40 -0.17 -20.97 -3.83
C GLU A 40 0.93 -21.97 -4.17
N SER A 41 1.35 -22.06 -5.44
CA SER A 41 2.41 -22.99 -5.84
C SER A 41 3.80 -22.58 -5.35
N VAL A 42 4.06 -21.28 -5.22
CA VAL A 42 5.37 -20.75 -4.78
C VAL A 42 5.43 -20.47 -3.27
N PHE A 43 4.28 -20.41 -2.59
CA PHE A 43 4.22 -20.15 -1.15
C PHE A 43 5.05 -21.10 -0.29
N PRO A 44 5.12 -22.42 -0.53
CA PRO A 44 5.95 -23.32 0.27
C PRO A 44 7.45 -23.00 0.23
N GLU A 45 7.91 -22.28 -0.79
CA GLU A 45 9.32 -21.86 -0.95
C GLU A 45 9.54 -20.42 -0.51
N LEU A 46 8.62 -19.52 -0.86
CA LEU A 46 8.79 -18.07 -0.67
C LEU A 46 8.14 -17.53 0.61
N GLU A 47 7.26 -18.32 1.24
CA GLU A 47 6.51 -17.96 2.45
C GLU A 47 5.91 -16.54 2.32
N ASP A 48 6.17 -15.67 3.30
CA ASP A 48 5.68 -14.29 3.35
C ASP A 48 6.07 -13.44 2.13
N SER A 49 7.18 -13.78 1.44
CA SER A 49 7.61 -13.05 0.24
C SER A 49 6.61 -13.21 -0.91
N THR A 50 5.79 -14.26 -0.89
CA THR A 50 4.69 -14.48 -1.84
C THR A 50 3.67 -13.34 -1.81
N TYR A 51 3.45 -12.72 -0.64
CA TYR A 51 2.57 -11.56 -0.53
C TYR A 51 3.14 -10.34 -1.24
N GLY A 52 4.47 -10.20 -1.28
CA GLY A 52 5.15 -9.21 -2.10
C GLY A 52 4.82 -9.39 -3.59
N LEU A 53 4.85 -10.62 -4.10
CA LEU A 53 4.48 -10.93 -5.48
C LEU A 53 3.01 -10.62 -5.80
N TYR A 54 2.12 -10.83 -4.83
CA TYR A 54 0.73 -10.41 -4.99
C TYR A 54 0.60 -8.88 -5.06
N LEU A 55 1.28 -8.15 -4.18
CA LEU A 55 1.28 -6.69 -4.16
C LEU A 55 1.93 -6.09 -5.41
N ASP A 56 2.94 -6.75 -5.98
CA ASP A 56 3.56 -6.42 -7.28
C ASP A 56 2.58 -6.52 -8.46
N ARG A 57 1.47 -7.25 -8.31
CA ARG A 57 0.40 -7.31 -9.33
C ARG A 57 -0.71 -6.31 -9.05
N LEU A 58 -1.01 -6.08 -7.77
CA LEU A 58 -2.14 -5.26 -7.35
C LEU A 58 -1.87 -3.76 -7.45
N LEU A 59 -0.70 -3.31 -7.02
CA LEU A 59 -0.44 -1.90 -6.76
C LEU A 59 0.06 -1.09 -7.98
N PRO A 60 0.90 -1.64 -8.89
CA PRO A 60 1.46 -0.83 -9.97
C PRO A 60 0.45 -0.11 -10.87
N PRO A 61 -0.71 -0.69 -11.24
CA PRO A 61 -1.70 0.05 -12.03
C PRO A 61 -2.26 1.27 -11.30
N ILE A 62 -2.44 1.19 -9.98
CA ILE A 62 -2.96 2.28 -9.15
C ILE A 62 -1.89 3.36 -8.98
N PHE A 63 -0.71 2.97 -8.52
CA PHE A 63 0.36 3.92 -8.20
C PHE A 63 1.01 4.50 -9.46
N GLY A 64 1.02 3.76 -10.58
CA GLY A 64 1.42 4.31 -11.87
C GLY A 64 0.46 5.38 -12.39
N ALA A 65 -0.85 5.28 -12.11
CA ALA A 65 -1.82 6.32 -12.45
C ALA A 65 -1.68 7.55 -11.54
N LEU A 66 -1.34 7.34 -10.27
CA LEU A 66 -0.99 8.39 -9.32
C LEU A 66 0.27 9.16 -9.79
N GLU A 67 1.30 8.43 -10.22
CA GLU A 67 2.53 9.00 -10.79
C GLU A 67 2.29 9.79 -12.07
N GLN A 68 1.47 9.26 -12.99
CA GLN A 68 1.08 9.97 -14.21
C GLN A 68 0.32 11.27 -13.94
N ALA A 69 -0.31 11.41 -12.77
CA ALA A 69 -0.99 12.63 -12.35
C ALA A 69 -0.07 13.64 -11.64
N GLY A 70 1.23 13.37 -11.56
CA GLY A 70 2.23 14.29 -10.98
C GLY A 70 2.45 14.10 -9.48
N TYR A 71 2.12 12.93 -8.94
CA TYR A 71 2.38 12.58 -7.54
C TYR A 71 3.51 11.57 -7.43
N SER A 72 4.32 11.61 -6.37
CA SER A 72 5.31 10.58 -6.07
C SER A 72 5.04 9.93 -4.72
N GLY A 73 5.07 8.59 -4.69
CA GLY A 73 4.76 7.76 -3.51
C GLY A 73 5.99 7.20 -2.79
N LEU A 74 7.18 7.41 -3.31
CA LEU A 74 8.42 7.02 -2.64
C LEU A 74 9.24 8.29 -2.50
N GLY A 75 9.72 8.57 -1.27
CA GLY A 75 10.76 9.58 -1.08
C GLY A 75 12.06 9.17 -1.79
N GLU A 76 13.20 9.66 -1.31
CA GLU A 76 14.48 9.14 -1.82
C GLU A 76 14.61 7.65 -1.49
N VAL A 77 14.58 6.80 -2.52
CA VAL A 77 14.85 5.35 -2.43
C VAL A 77 16.35 5.16 -2.34
N LYS A 78 16.79 4.39 -1.34
CA LYS A 78 18.19 4.02 -1.12
C LYS A 78 18.46 2.65 -1.71
N ASP A 79 19.72 2.38 -2.07
CA ASP A 79 20.16 1.05 -2.57
C ASP A 79 19.87 -0.09 -1.59
N THR A 80 19.69 0.21 -0.31
CA THR A 80 19.36 -0.75 0.76
C THR A 80 17.87 -0.97 0.95
N ASP A 81 17.02 -0.22 0.26
CA ASP A 81 15.58 -0.33 0.41
C ASP A 81 15.03 -1.57 -0.30
N PHE A 82 14.11 -2.27 0.37
CA PHE A 82 13.35 -3.36 -0.21
C PHE A 82 11.97 -2.84 -0.60
N ILE A 83 11.78 -2.60 -1.91
CA ILE A 83 10.56 -2.06 -2.48
C ILE A 83 9.72 -3.17 -3.09
N ILE A 84 8.43 -3.23 -2.72
CA ILE A 84 7.41 -4.12 -3.29
C ILE A 84 6.23 -3.29 -3.79
N GLY A 85 5.47 -3.81 -4.74
CA GLY A 85 4.30 -3.13 -5.32
C GLY A 85 4.64 -1.85 -6.09
N GLY A 86 5.92 -1.60 -6.37
CA GLY A 86 6.42 -0.35 -6.94
C GLY A 86 6.39 0.87 -6.01
N CYS A 87 5.71 0.79 -4.84
CA CYS A 87 5.50 1.94 -3.96
C CYS A 87 5.65 1.66 -2.45
N LEU A 88 5.86 0.41 -2.04
CA LEU A 88 5.94 0.04 -0.64
C LEU A 88 7.37 -0.26 -0.23
N ASN A 89 7.94 0.54 0.66
CA ASN A 89 9.22 0.22 1.30
C ASN A 89 8.98 -0.61 2.56
N PHE A 90 9.56 -1.80 2.65
CA PHE A 90 9.38 -2.68 3.81
C PHE A 90 9.89 -2.09 5.13
N SER A 91 10.94 -1.26 5.07
CA SER A 91 11.45 -0.51 6.23
C SER A 91 10.49 0.60 6.70
N SER A 92 9.51 0.91 5.86
CA SER A 92 8.40 1.81 6.09
C SER A 92 7.10 1.07 6.39
N SER A 93 7.18 0.04 7.24
CA SER A 93 6.01 -0.73 7.69
C SER A 93 6.08 -1.18 9.15
N LEU A 94 4.93 -1.54 9.71
CA LEU A 94 4.76 -2.21 11.00
C LEU A 94 3.81 -3.38 10.86
N GLU A 95 4.13 -4.52 11.47
CA GLU A 95 3.29 -5.72 11.49
C GLU A 95 3.16 -6.22 12.94
N GLN A 96 2.03 -5.93 13.57
CA GLN A 96 1.82 -6.22 15.01
C GLN A 96 0.39 -6.63 15.37
N TRP A 97 -0.58 -6.55 14.45
CA TRP A 97 -2.01 -6.67 14.79
C TRP A 97 -2.65 -7.91 14.18
N GLY A 98 -3.66 -8.47 14.87
CA GLY A 98 -4.40 -9.66 14.43
C GLY A 98 -3.83 -11.01 14.90
N PRO A 99 -4.50 -12.13 14.62
CA PRO A 99 -3.97 -13.48 14.83
C PRO A 99 -3.08 -13.93 13.65
N GLU A 100 -2.47 -15.11 13.75
CA GLU A 100 -1.58 -15.66 12.72
C GLU A 100 -2.25 -15.84 11.35
N HIS A 101 -3.52 -16.21 11.32
CA HIS A 101 -4.31 -16.39 10.09
C HIS A 101 -4.91 -15.09 9.56
N HIS A 102 -4.71 -13.96 10.26
CA HIS A 102 -5.25 -12.66 9.90
C HIS A 102 -4.35 -11.56 10.46
N ARG A 103 -3.07 -11.64 10.10
CA ARG A 103 -2.07 -10.63 10.44
C ARG A 103 -2.33 -9.36 9.64
N SER A 104 -2.04 -8.23 10.26
CA SER A 104 -2.11 -6.91 9.63
C SER A 104 -0.73 -6.27 9.62
N ARG A 105 -0.32 -5.82 8.43
CA ARG A 105 0.88 -5.01 8.19
C ARG A 105 0.48 -3.68 7.60
N VAL A 106 0.86 -2.61 8.28
CA VAL A 106 0.62 -1.24 7.82
C VAL A 106 1.90 -0.69 7.21
N PHE A 107 1.84 -0.32 5.92
CA PHE A 107 2.86 0.44 5.22
C PHE A 107 2.51 1.93 5.25
N TRP A 108 3.52 2.79 5.26
CA TRP A 108 3.33 4.23 5.06
C TRP A 108 4.08 4.73 3.83
N ILE A 109 3.42 5.63 3.11
CA ILE A 109 3.81 6.08 1.78
C ILE A 109 3.72 7.61 1.80
N PRO A 110 4.84 8.32 2.02
CA PRO A 110 4.86 9.77 1.92
C PRO A 110 4.52 10.21 0.50
N VAL A 111 3.55 11.10 0.34
CA VAL A 111 3.12 11.59 -0.97
C VAL A 111 3.57 13.02 -1.18
N ARG A 112 4.18 13.28 -2.34
CA ARG A 112 4.51 14.62 -2.83
C ARG A 112 3.81 14.86 -4.16
N GLU A 113 3.56 16.13 -4.43
CA GLU A 113 3.07 16.60 -5.72
C GLU A 113 4.19 17.38 -6.40
N GLU A 114 4.38 17.15 -7.69
CA GLU A 114 5.36 17.86 -8.49
C GLU A 114 5.12 19.38 -8.44
N GLY A 115 6.18 20.15 -8.26
CA GLY A 115 6.10 21.61 -8.16
C GLY A 115 5.63 22.14 -6.80
N ARG A 116 5.23 21.29 -5.85
CA ARG A 116 4.89 21.69 -4.48
C ARG A 116 6.07 21.50 -3.53
N SER A 117 6.37 22.51 -2.71
CA SER A 117 7.46 22.43 -1.72
C SER A 117 7.12 21.49 -0.57
N GLU A 118 5.88 21.61 -0.07
CA GLU A 118 5.37 20.82 1.05
C GLU A 118 4.81 19.47 0.58
N PRO A 119 5.02 18.37 1.32
CA PRO A 119 4.35 17.12 1.05
C PRO A 119 2.82 17.26 1.11
N VAL A 120 2.13 16.43 0.33
CA VAL A 120 0.66 16.36 0.33
C VAL A 120 0.18 15.71 1.63
N GLY A 121 0.87 14.64 2.05
CA GLY A 121 0.57 13.89 3.27
C GLY A 121 1.28 12.55 3.29
N THR A 122 0.79 11.63 4.11
CA THR A 122 1.26 10.24 4.15
C THR A 122 0.06 9.31 4.02
N LEU A 123 0.09 8.41 3.05
CA LEU A 123 -0.90 7.34 2.95
C LEU A 123 -0.48 6.19 3.86
N LEU A 124 -1.45 5.57 4.54
CA LEU A 124 -1.26 4.37 5.35
C LEU A 124 -2.04 3.23 4.72
N LEU A 125 -1.34 2.22 4.21
CA LEU A 125 -1.92 1.02 3.60
C LEU A 125 -1.86 -0.13 4.59
N ASP A 126 -3.01 -0.61 5.05
CA ASP A 126 -3.16 -1.80 5.89
C ASP A 126 -3.43 -3.01 5.01
N PHE A 127 -2.49 -3.93 4.99
CA PHE A 127 -2.53 -5.18 4.25
C PHE A 127 -2.74 -6.34 5.22
N PHE A 128 -3.64 -7.26 4.86
CA PHE A 128 -4.02 -8.39 5.69
C PHE A 128 -3.62 -9.71 5.04
N HIS A 129 -2.97 -10.57 5.81
CA HIS A 129 -2.43 -11.85 5.31
C HIS A 129 -2.41 -12.92 6.40
N SER A 130 -2.15 -14.16 5.99
CA SER A 130 -2.00 -15.32 6.90
C SER A 130 -0.55 -15.81 6.89
N HIS A 131 0.00 -16.11 8.07
CA HIS A 131 1.25 -16.86 8.17
C HIS A 131 1.04 -18.38 8.21
N ALA A 132 -0.21 -18.85 8.35
CA ALA A 132 -0.53 -20.28 8.40
C ALA A 132 -0.60 -20.94 7.00
N GLY A 133 -0.74 -20.13 5.95
CA GLY A 133 -0.84 -20.54 4.54
C GLY A 133 -1.06 -19.32 3.66
N PHE A 134 -0.99 -19.47 2.33
CA PHE A 134 -1.27 -18.35 1.43
C PHE A 134 -2.75 -17.96 1.47
N GLU A 135 -3.06 -16.88 2.19
CA GLU A 135 -4.40 -16.34 2.28
C GLU A 135 -4.37 -14.82 2.49
N VAL A 136 -5.24 -14.11 1.76
CA VAL A 136 -5.51 -12.68 1.93
C VAL A 136 -6.96 -12.57 2.43
N PRO A 137 -7.18 -12.57 3.76
CA PRO A 137 -8.51 -12.76 4.34
C PRO A 137 -9.44 -11.57 4.10
N GLU A 138 -8.89 -10.38 3.86
CA GLU A 138 -9.65 -9.19 3.51
C GLU A 138 -8.89 -8.25 2.59
N GLY A 139 -9.64 -7.38 1.92
CA GLY A 139 -9.07 -6.40 1.01
C GLY A 139 -8.19 -5.36 1.73
N PRO A 140 -7.12 -4.87 1.07
CA PRO A 140 -6.29 -3.83 1.66
C PRO A 140 -7.12 -2.56 1.95
N ARG A 141 -6.80 -1.92 3.07
CA ARG A 141 -7.45 -0.67 3.48
C ARG A 141 -6.44 0.46 3.41
N ILE A 142 -6.87 1.64 2.97
CA ILE A 142 -5.99 2.80 2.91
C ILE A 142 -6.63 4.00 3.60
N THR A 143 -5.82 4.75 4.33
CA THR A 143 -6.19 6.04 4.90
C THR A 143 -5.05 7.03 4.68
N ALA A 144 -5.27 8.29 5.07
CA ALA A 144 -4.28 9.34 5.00
C ALA A 144 -4.10 10.02 6.35
N ILE A 145 -2.89 10.53 6.56
CA ILE A 145 -2.57 11.46 7.63
C ILE A 145 -1.81 12.66 7.03
N PRO A 146 -1.76 13.81 7.73
CA PRO A 146 -0.93 14.93 7.34
C PRO A 146 0.54 14.53 7.14
N ALA A 147 1.30 15.39 6.46
CA ALA A 147 2.73 15.22 6.32
C ALA A 147 3.39 15.12 7.70
N ALA A 148 4.08 14.02 7.95
CA ALA A 148 4.51 13.63 9.28
C ALA A 148 5.91 13.01 9.23
N ASN A 149 6.69 13.18 10.31
CA ASN A 149 7.95 12.46 10.45
C ASN A 149 7.69 11.00 10.88
N ARG A 150 8.73 10.16 10.82
CA ARG A 150 8.61 8.73 11.17
C ARG A 150 7.97 8.49 12.54
N ARG A 151 8.29 9.29 13.55
CA ARG A 151 7.77 9.10 14.92
C ARG A 151 6.26 9.36 14.96
N GLU A 152 5.82 10.42 14.31
CA GLU A 152 4.40 10.79 14.19
C GLU A 152 3.62 9.74 13.39
N ILE A 153 4.19 9.26 12.27
CA ILE A 153 3.58 8.18 11.47
C ILE A 153 3.38 6.93 12.32
N VAL A 154 4.41 6.48 13.05
CA VAL A 154 4.31 5.30 13.92
C VAL A 154 3.24 5.48 15.01
N ALA A 155 3.12 6.69 15.57
CA ALA A 155 2.07 6.97 16.55
C ALA A 155 0.67 6.91 15.93
N ALA A 156 0.49 7.51 14.75
CA ALA A 156 -0.77 7.50 14.02
C ALA A 156 -1.19 6.09 13.58
N VAL A 157 -0.24 5.26 13.13
CA VAL A 157 -0.51 3.85 12.81
C VAL A 157 -1.03 3.10 14.05
N ARG A 158 -0.39 3.29 15.21
CA ARG A 158 -0.85 2.67 16.46
C ARG A 158 -2.24 3.17 16.85
N GLU A 159 -2.49 4.48 16.79
CA GLU A 159 -3.80 5.05 17.07
C GLU A 159 -4.89 4.48 16.14
N TRP A 160 -4.60 4.37 14.84
CA TRP A 160 -5.54 3.79 13.87
C TRP A 160 -5.86 2.32 14.16
N LYS A 161 -4.87 1.55 14.64
CA LYS A 161 -5.02 0.11 14.87
C LYS A 161 -5.49 -0.26 16.28
N GLU A 162 -5.22 0.57 17.27
CA GLU A 162 -5.51 0.32 18.69
C GLU A 162 -6.72 1.14 19.20
N GLY A 163 -7.04 2.25 18.52
CA GLY A 163 -8.13 3.17 18.88
C GLY A 163 -9.46 2.89 18.17
N ALA A 164 -9.54 1.82 17.37
CA ALA A 164 -10.75 1.37 16.67
C ALA A 164 -11.46 0.22 17.39
#